data_AF-A0A4Z1IP26-F1
#
_entry.id   AF-A0A4Z1IP26-F1
#
_cell.length_a   1.000
_cell.length_b   1.000
_cell.length_c   1.000
_cell.angle_alpha   90.00
_cell.angle_beta   90.00
_cell.angle_gamma   90.00
#
_symmetry.space_group_name_H-M   'P 1'
#
loop_
_entity.id
_entity.type
_entity.pdbx_description
1 polymer ?
#
loop_
_entity_poly.entity_id
_entity_poly.type
_entity_poly.pdbx_seq_one_letter_code
_entity_poly.pdbx_strand_id
1 'polypeptide(L)'
;MMHSILFVAILGAMAVVNAAPASTTVNPDSVRGTTCTDPSTTLVSHDINVALLGICGGIAGTIQQCGGEPTSTTGESGTAFLKLNAATSGQTIDITKGRWEGCMRAARAVCGDSPFTSTCIGGAKVNAGNVDFELSAA
;
A
#
# COMPACT_ATOMS: atom_id res chain seq x y z
N MET A 1 -24.21 -30.37 53.78
CA MET A 1 -24.47 -30.06 52.36
C MET A 1 -23.64 -28.85 51.99
N MET A 2 -22.55 -29.02 51.23
CA MET A 2 -21.62 -27.94 50.91
C MET A 2 -21.36 -27.98 49.40
N HIS A 3 -22.02 -27.09 48.66
CA HIS A 3 -21.83 -26.93 47.22
C HIS A 3 -20.61 -26.03 47.01
N SER A 4 -19.48 -26.64 46.62
CA SER A 4 -18.27 -25.92 46.24
C SER A 4 -18.40 -25.49 44.77
N ILE A 5 -18.65 -24.20 44.54
CA ILE A 5 -18.73 -23.62 43.21
C ILE A 5 -17.30 -23.30 42.75
N LEU A 6 -16.79 -24.11 41.82
CA LEU A 6 -15.49 -23.93 41.20
C LEU A 6 -15.57 -22.79 40.17
N PHE A 7 -15.07 -21.61 40.52
CA PHE A 7 -14.86 -20.50 39.57
C PHE A 7 -13.66 -20.84 38.68
N VAL A 8 -13.93 -21.23 37.42
CA VAL A 8 -12.89 -21.37 36.39
C VAL A 8 -12.66 -20.01 35.75
N ALA A 9 -11.60 -19.32 36.16
CA ALA A 9 -11.13 -18.10 35.50
C ALA A 9 -10.36 -18.49 34.22
N ILE A 10 -10.97 -18.29 33.06
CA ILE A 10 -10.30 -18.47 31.76
C ILE A 10 -9.51 -17.18 31.46
N LEU A 11 -8.21 -17.19 31.74
CA LEU A 11 -7.28 -16.19 31.21
C LEU A 11 -7.05 -16.48 29.72
N GLY A 12 -7.77 -15.77 28.84
CA GLY A 12 -7.46 -15.76 27.42
C GLY A 12 -6.19 -14.95 27.17
N ALA A 13 -5.10 -15.60 26.76
CA ALA A 13 -3.91 -14.93 26.29
C ALA A 13 -4.19 -14.25 24.94
N MET A 14 -4.25 -12.92 24.91
CA MET A 14 -4.28 -12.16 23.66
C MET A 14 -2.87 -12.15 23.06
N ALA A 15 -2.68 -12.91 21.98
CA ALA A 15 -1.44 -12.85 21.21
C ALA A 15 -1.34 -11.48 20.54
N VAL A 16 -0.39 -10.66 21.00
CA VAL A 16 0.02 -9.44 20.29
C VAL A 16 0.68 -9.85 18.98
N VAL A 17 -0.01 -9.64 17.86
CA VAL A 17 0.55 -9.88 16.53
C VAL A 17 1.42 -8.67 16.20
N ASN A 18 2.72 -8.72 16.52
CA ASN A 18 3.65 -7.69 16.06
C ASN A 18 3.73 -7.76 14.53
N ALA A 19 3.32 -6.69 13.84
CA ALA A 19 3.54 -6.56 12.41
C ALA A 19 5.06 -6.65 12.14
N ALA A 20 5.47 -7.56 11.26
CA ALA A 20 6.84 -7.62 10.80
C ALA A 20 7.22 -6.26 10.16
N PRO A 21 8.47 -5.79 10.32
CA PRO A 21 8.91 -4.56 9.70
C PRO A 21 8.77 -4.65 8.17
N ALA A 22 8.42 -3.54 7.53
CA ALA A 22 8.34 -3.47 6.08
C ALA A 22 9.70 -3.83 5.45
N SER A 23 9.68 -4.61 4.37
CA SER A 23 10.90 -4.97 3.64
C SER A 23 11.57 -3.72 3.06
N THR A 24 12.89 -3.64 3.18
CA THR A 24 13.72 -2.57 2.59
C THR A 24 14.31 -2.97 1.23
N THR A 25 14.13 -4.22 0.80
CA THR A 25 14.64 -4.70 -0.49
C THR A 25 13.93 -3.99 -1.64
N VAL A 26 14.74 -3.47 -2.57
CA VAL A 26 14.28 -2.86 -3.82
C VAL A 26 14.41 -3.89 -4.94
N ASN A 27 13.30 -4.16 -5.63
CA ASN A 27 13.30 -4.91 -6.88
C ASN A 27 12.90 -3.97 -8.02
N PRO A 28 13.84 -3.54 -8.88
CA PRO A 28 13.56 -2.59 -9.96
C PRO A 28 12.53 -3.12 -10.96
N ASP A 29 12.43 -4.44 -11.15
CA ASP A 29 11.47 -5.08 -12.07
C ASP A 29 10.02 -5.05 -11.54
N SER A 30 9.79 -4.51 -10.34
CA SER A 30 8.44 -4.33 -9.80
C SER A 30 7.68 -3.20 -10.51
N VAL A 31 8.39 -2.30 -11.18
CA VAL A 31 7.80 -1.16 -11.91
C VAL A 31 8.38 -1.02 -13.31
N ARG A 32 7.70 -0.26 -14.16
CA ARG A 32 8.24 0.24 -15.42
C ARG A 32 7.80 1.68 -15.66
N GLY A 33 8.53 2.37 -16.54
CA GLY A 33 8.13 3.70 -17.02
C GLY A 33 8.18 4.81 -15.96
N THR A 34 8.90 4.61 -14.86
CA THR A 34 9.02 5.62 -13.80
C THR A 34 9.60 6.91 -14.37
N THR A 35 8.84 7.99 -14.27
CA THR A 35 9.22 9.32 -14.77
C THR A 35 8.96 10.34 -13.67
N CYS A 36 10.00 11.08 -13.26
CA CYS A 36 9.87 12.14 -12.27
C CYS A 36 9.22 13.36 -12.93
N THR A 37 8.05 13.77 -12.45
CA THR A 37 7.22 14.80 -13.09
C THR A 37 7.52 16.21 -12.57
N ASP A 38 8.02 16.31 -11.33
CA ASP A 38 8.48 17.57 -10.74
C ASP A 38 9.68 17.32 -9.81
N PRO A 39 10.90 17.18 -10.37
CA PRO A 39 12.10 16.90 -9.58
C PRO A 39 12.53 18.07 -8.69
N SER A 40 11.91 19.25 -8.82
CA SER A 40 12.20 20.41 -7.96
C SER A 40 11.41 20.40 -6.65
N THR A 41 10.31 19.64 -6.62
CA THR A 41 9.48 19.47 -5.43
C THR A 41 9.98 18.28 -4.61
N THR A 42 10.08 18.47 -3.29
CA THR A 42 10.35 17.40 -2.32
C THR A 42 9.14 17.25 -1.42
N LEU A 43 8.50 16.09 -1.45
CA LEU A 43 7.40 15.75 -0.56
C LEU A 43 7.93 15.20 0.76
N VAL A 44 7.13 15.27 1.82
CA VAL A 44 7.52 14.74 3.13
C VAL A 44 7.44 13.22 3.11
N SER A 45 8.53 12.54 3.46
CA SER A 45 8.61 11.07 3.43
C SER A 45 7.55 10.38 4.29
N HIS A 46 7.21 10.96 5.45
CA HIS A 46 6.15 10.46 6.32
C HIS A 46 4.78 10.49 5.60
N ASP A 47 4.46 11.63 4.99
CA ASP A 47 3.23 11.87 4.24
C ASP A 47 3.10 10.88 3.08
N ILE A 48 4.17 10.65 2.30
CA ILE A 48 4.19 9.64 1.24
C ILE A 48 3.83 8.26 1.80
N ASN A 49 4.42 7.86 2.93
CA ASN A 49 4.16 6.55 3.53
C ASN A 49 2.73 6.43 4.07
N VAL A 50 2.15 7.51 4.60
CA VAL A 50 0.74 7.52 5.04
C VAL A 50 -0.21 7.48 3.85
N ALA A 51 0.03 8.28 2.81
CA ALA A 51 -0.75 8.26 1.57
C ALA A 51 -0.69 6.89 0.88
N LEU A 52 0.49 6.24 0.88
CA LEU A 52 0.70 4.89 0.37
C LEU A 52 -0.22 3.89 1.05
N LEU A 53 -0.36 3.99 2.38
CA LEU A 53 -1.23 3.12 3.17
C LEU A 53 -2.71 3.54 3.11
N GLY A 54 -3.01 4.76 2.67
CA GLY A 54 -4.36 5.31 2.55
C GLY A 54 -5.17 4.81 1.35
N ILE A 55 -4.51 4.17 0.37
CA ILE A 55 -5.22 3.62 -0.79
C ILE A 55 -6.28 2.58 -0.38
N CYS A 56 -7.32 2.46 -1.19
CA CYS A 56 -8.42 1.51 -1.02
C CYS A 56 -9.17 1.66 0.32
N GLY A 57 -9.22 2.89 0.86
CA GLY A 57 -9.79 3.17 2.17
C GLY A 57 -8.91 2.73 3.35
N GLY A 58 -7.67 2.29 3.08
CA GLY A 58 -6.71 1.84 4.08
C GLY A 58 -6.21 0.41 3.82
N ILE A 59 -4.95 0.26 3.40
CA ILE A 59 -4.26 -1.03 3.24
C ILE A 59 -3.19 -1.23 4.34
N ALA A 60 -3.63 -1.17 5.60
CA ALA A 60 -2.78 -1.28 6.77
C ALA A 60 -3.31 -2.31 7.79
N GLY A 61 -2.47 -2.69 8.76
CA GLY A 61 -2.87 -3.55 9.87
C GLY A 61 -3.34 -4.94 9.41
N THR A 62 -4.60 -5.29 9.66
CA THR A 62 -5.18 -6.58 9.23
C THR A 62 -5.59 -6.58 7.76
N ILE A 63 -5.79 -5.41 7.15
CA ILE A 63 -6.10 -5.27 5.73
C ILE A 63 -4.78 -5.28 4.95
N GLN A 64 -4.57 -6.34 4.19
CA GLN A 64 -3.33 -6.58 3.44
C GLN A 64 -3.55 -6.58 1.92
N GLN A 65 -4.72 -6.16 1.48
CA GLN A 65 -5.13 -6.18 0.08
C GLN A 65 -6.12 -5.07 -0.20
N CYS A 66 -6.00 -4.45 -1.38
CA CYS A 66 -7.01 -3.57 -1.93
C CYS A 66 -8.26 -4.39 -2.31
N GLY A 67 -9.15 -4.63 -1.34
CA GLY A 67 -10.38 -5.39 -1.54
C GLY A 67 -11.48 -4.56 -2.22
N GLY A 68 -12.49 -5.24 -2.78
CA GLY A 68 -13.63 -4.60 -3.44
C GLY A 68 -13.42 -4.25 -4.91
N GLU A 69 -12.28 -4.64 -5.47
CA GLU A 69 -11.98 -4.58 -6.92
C GLU A 69 -12.28 -3.20 -7.57
N PRO A 70 -11.79 -2.08 -7.01
CA PRO A 70 -12.04 -0.78 -7.63
C PRO A 70 -11.23 -0.62 -8.93
N THR A 71 -11.73 0.16 -9.88
CA THR A 71 -10.95 0.52 -11.08
C THR A 71 -9.92 1.62 -10.83
N SER A 72 -10.12 2.41 -9.77
CA SER A 72 -9.22 3.46 -9.32
C SER A 72 -9.28 3.64 -7.81
N THR A 73 -8.22 4.16 -7.22
CA THR A 73 -8.19 4.49 -5.80
C THR A 73 -7.19 5.60 -5.52
N THR A 74 -7.36 6.28 -4.39
CA THR A 74 -6.49 7.37 -3.97
C THR A 74 -6.09 7.21 -2.51
N GLY A 75 -4.94 7.79 -2.17
CA GLY A 75 -4.51 7.98 -0.79
C GLY A 75 -3.85 9.36 -0.68
N GLU A 76 -4.08 10.04 0.44
CA GLU A 76 -3.61 11.42 0.62
C GLU A 76 -3.16 11.61 2.06
N SER A 77 -2.08 12.36 2.24
CA SER A 77 -1.63 12.79 3.56
C SER A 77 -0.72 14.00 3.40
N GLY A 78 -0.99 15.09 4.11
CA GLY A 78 -0.12 16.27 4.15
C GLY A 78 0.28 16.76 2.76
N THR A 79 1.55 16.60 2.42
CA THR A 79 2.14 17.02 1.13
C THR A 79 1.96 16.02 -0.01
N ALA A 80 1.51 14.79 0.24
CA ALA A 80 1.52 13.71 -0.74
C ALA A 80 0.11 13.25 -1.13
N PHE A 81 -0.13 13.21 -2.44
CA PHE A 81 -1.30 12.58 -3.04
C PHE A 81 -0.88 11.42 -3.94
N LEU A 82 -1.54 10.28 -3.78
CA LEU A 82 -1.35 9.08 -4.59
C LEU A 82 -2.65 8.74 -5.31
N LYS A 83 -2.54 8.48 -6.62
CA LYS A 83 -3.65 7.99 -7.44
C LYS A 83 -3.24 6.75 -8.19
N LEU A 84 -4.08 5.72 -8.13
CA LEU A 84 -3.89 4.45 -8.81
C LEU A 84 -5.07 4.19 -9.76
N ASN A 85 -4.78 3.61 -10.91
CA ASN A 85 -5.78 3.13 -11.87
C ASN A 85 -5.37 1.76 -12.38
N ALA A 86 -6.34 0.87 -12.65
CA ALA A 86 -6.05 -0.32 -13.43
C ALA A 86 -5.56 0.11 -14.83
N ALA A 87 -4.37 -0.36 -15.24
CA ALA A 87 -3.71 0.10 -16.46
C ALA A 87 -4.43 -0.33 -17.74
N THR A 88 -5.32 -1.32 -17.66
CA THR A 88 -6.10 -1.81 -18.79
C THR A 88 -7.58 -1.58 -18.53
N SER A 89 -8.26 -0.96 -19.50
CA SER A 89 -9.71 -0.71 -19.42
C SER A 89 -10.50 -1.99 -19.16
N GLY A 90 -11.48 -1.91 -18.25
CA GLY A 90 -12.30 -3.04 -17.81
C GLY A 90 -11.63 -3.96 -16.79
N GLN A 91 -10.38 -3.70 -16.38
CA GLN A 91 -9.76 -4.39 -15.25
C GLN A 91 -9.98 -3.63 -13.94
N THR A 92 -9.89 -4.39 -12.85
CA THR A 92 -10.00 -3.89 -11.47
C THR A 92 -8.69 -4.08 -10.74
N ILE A 93 -8.42 -3.21 -9.77
CA ILE A 93 -7.24 -3.27 -8.90
C ILE A 93 -7.47 -4.41 -7.89
N ASP A 94 -6.47 -5.26 -7.78
CA ASP A 94 -6.40 -6.39 -6.86
C ASP A 94 -4.94 -6.55 -6.38
N ILE A 95 -4.44 -5.53 -5.67
CA ILE A 95 -3.05 -5.41 -5.26
C ILE A 95 -2.89 -5.69 -3.76
N THR A 96 -1.90 -6.52 -3.41
CA THR A 96 -1.52 -6.76 -2.01
C THR A 96 -0.62 -5.65 -1.48
N LYS A 97 -0.65 -5.42 -0.17
CA LYS A 97 0.19 -4.42 0.51
C LYS A 97 1.65 -4.57 0.16
N GLY A 98 2.18 -5.79 0.28
CA GLY A 98 3.59 -6.07 0.01
C GLY A 98 4.00 -5.79 -1.43
N ARG A 99 3.14 -6.09 -2.42
CA ARG A 99 3.39 -5.75 -3.83
C ARG A 99 3.40 -4.23 -4.02
N TRP A 100 2.39 -3.54 -3.49
CA TRP A 100 2.25 -2.10 -3.61
C TRP A 100 3.43 -1.34 -3.00
N GLU A 101 3.82 -1.70 -1.77
CA GLU A 101 5.00 -1.13 -1.11
C GLU A 101 6.28 -1.40 -1.92
N GLY A 102 6.40 -2.57 -2.56
CA GLY A 102 7.50 -2.90 -3.47
C GLY A 102 7.57 -1.99 -4.70
N CYS A 103 6.43 -1.75 -5.34
CA CYS A 103 6.33 -0.83 -6.46
C CYS A 103 6.71 0.60 -6.07
N MET A 104 6.20 1.09 -4.93
CA MET A 104 6.55 2.42 -4.41
C MET A 104 8.04 2.55 -4.08
N ARG A 105 8.65 1.53 -3.46
CA ARG A 105 10.11 1.51 -3.22
C ARG A 105 10.90 1.57 -4.52
N ALA A 106 10.50 0.80 -5.54
CA ALA A 106 11.19 0.78 -6.82
C ALA A 106 11.05 2.11 -7.58
N ALA A 107 9.89 2.77 -7.53
CA ALA A 107 9.71 4.11 -8.12
C ALA A 107 10.51 5.19 -7.37
N ARG A 108 10.47 5.18 -6.03
CA ARG A 108 11.25 6.11 -5.19
C ARG A 108 12.76 5.89 -5.28
N ALA A 109 13.23 4.70 -5.64
CA ALA A 109 14.64 4.48 -5.96
C ALA A 109 15.11 5.26 -7.20
N VAL A 110 14.18 5.67 -8.08
CA VAL A 110 14.47 6.50 -9.26
C VAL A 110 14.29 7.99 -8.96
N CYS A 111 13.17 8.38 -8.35
CA CYS A 111 12.78 9.78 -8.19
C CYS A 111 12.95 10.35 -6.78
N GLY A 112 13.41 9.55 -5.82
CA GLY A 112 13.43 9.93 -4.41
C GLY A 112 12.02 10.25 -3.91
N ASP A 113 11.89 11.36 -3.19
CA ASP A 113 10.62 11.85 -2.63
C ASP A 113 10.01 12.98 -3.48
N SER A 114 10.38 13.06 -4.76
CA SER A 114 9.77 13.97 -5.74
C SER A 114 8.55 13.33 -6.42
N PRO A 115 7.58 14.15 -6.91
CA PRO A 115 6.49 13.67 -7.76
C PRO A 115 6.94 12.83 -8.96
N PHE A 116 6.17 11.79 -9.28
CA PHE A 116 6.43 10.89 -10.40
C PHE A 116 5.17 10.17 -10.90
N THR A 117 5.26 9.60 -12.10
CA THR A 117 4.34 8.58 -12.62
C THR A 117 5.07 7.26 -12.83
N SER A 118 4.40 6.13 -12.66
CA SER A 118 4.97 4.80 -12.91
C SER A 118 3.89 3.74 -13.13
N THR A 119 4.27 2.57 -13.63
CA THR A 119 3.38 1.40 -13.73
C THR A 119 3.91 0.28 -12.85
N CYS A 120 3.11 -0.17 -11.90
CA CYS A 120 3.37 -1.33 -11.05
C CYS A 120 3.05 -2.62 -11.82
N ILE A 121 3.99 -3.56 -11.83
CA ILE A 121 3.82 -4.85 -12.52
C ILE A 121 2.95 -5.79 -11.66
N GLY A 122 1.81 -6.20 -12.22
CA GLY A 122 0.79 -6.92 -11.48
C GLY A 122 -0.13 -6.01 -10.65
N GLY A 123 -0.96 -6.61 -9.80
CA GLY A 123 -1.88 -5.87 -8.92
C GLY A 123 -3.22 -5.45 -9.55
N ALA A 124 -3.53 -5.86 -10.78
CA ALA A 124 -4.89 -5.79 -11.34
C ALA A 124 -5.36 -7.16 -11.87
N LYS A 125 -6.68 -7.40 -11.93
CA LYS A 125 -7.31 -8.63 -12.45
C LYS A 125 -6.63 -9.90 -11.92
N VAL A 126 -6.72 -10.17 -10.62
CA VAL A 126 -6.05 -11.31 -9.96
C VAL A 126 -4.53 -11.31 -10.24
N ASN A 127 -3.91 -10.15 -10.13
CA ASN A 127 -2.48 -9.90 -10.35
C ASN A 127 -1.93 -10.17 -11.77
N ALA A 128 -2.76 -10.45 -12.78
CA ALA A 128 -2.33 -10.62 -14.18
C ALA A 128 -2.24 -9.29 -14.95
N GLY A 129 -2.98 -8.28 -14.50
CA GLY A 129 -2.97 -6.91 -15.01
C GLY A 129 -2.07 -5.99 -14.19
N ASN A 130 -1.78 -4.80 -14.73
CA ASN A 130 -0.92 -3.81 -14.10
C ASN A 130 -1.71 -2.65 -13.50
N VAL A 131 -1.06 -1.87 -12.64
CA VAL A 131 -1.62 -0.67 -12.03
C VAL A 131 -0.76 0.53 -12.40
N ASP A 132 -1.35 1.52 -13.04
CA ASP A 132 -0.71 2.82 -13.25
C ASP A 132 -0.89 3.68 -12.01
N PHE A 133 0.16 4.38 -11.60
CA PHE A 133 0.12 5.22 -10.41
C PHE A 133 0.91 6.52 -10.56
N GLU A 134 0.45 7.51 -9.83
CA GLU A 134 1.01 8.85 -9.76
C GLU A 134 1.18 9.24 -8.30
N LEU A 135 2.37 9.74 -7.97
CA LEU A 135 2.65 10.50 -6.75
C LEU A 135 2.78 11.98 -7.14
N SER A 136 1.98 12.84 -6.53
CA SER A 136 1.96 14.28 -6.75
C SER A 136 1.87 15.05 -5.42
N ALA A 137 2.10 16.36 -5.49
CA ALA A 137 1.76 17.24 -4.38
C ALA A 137 0.23 17.27 -4.21
N ALA A 138 -0.23 17.20 -2.96
CA ALA A 138 -1.64 17.33 -2.61
C ALA A 138 -2.18 18.75 -2.83
#